data_AF-A0A9W6YFC8-F1
#
_entry.id   AF-A0A9W6YFC8-F1
#
_cell.length_a   1.000
_cell.length_b   1.000
_cell.length_c   1.000
_cell.angle_alpha   90.00
_cell.angle_beta   90.00
_cell.angle_gamma   90.00
#
_symmetry.space_group_name_H-M   'P 1'
#
loop_
_entity.id
_entity.type
_entity.pdbx_description
1 polymer ?
#
loop_
_entity_poly.entity_id
_entity_poly.type
_entity_poly.pdbx_seq_one_letter_code
_entity_poly.pdbx_strand_id
1 'polypeptide(L)'
;MKSAITDDVQSSRKLYHEEENHSSITEYIGASNNLIGVVEDKMTIFDVNPAEQHNKVYYGELINSVFKNRHEMDKLMTYLKQFATPQPKSFFRTSFYDSMTTTSNEGIVNYVNELKKKGVDALYPSKRIENEGTRVKRDTLYKNYQTWCEEAGETPDKRSKFCERLPKLNRNITFKRFKDGGVNDYGFFFKDGFESPKKNIK
;
A
#
# COMPACT_ATOMS: atom_id res chain seq x y z
N MET A 1 -12.68 6.13 -6.84
CA MET A 1 -11.55 6.86 -7.47
C MET A 1 -10.68 5.94 -8.32
N LYS A 2 -10.22 4.78 -7.81
CA LYS A 2 -9.44 3.82 -8.61
C LYS A 2 -10.10 3.45 -9.95
N SER A 3 -11.35 2.98 -9.94
CA SER A 3 -12.14 2.69 -11.15
C SER A 3 -12.27 3.89 -12.09
N ALA A 4 -12.54 5.08 -11.54
CA ALA A 4 -12.59 6.31 -12.33
C ALA A 4 -11.25 6.63 -13.04
N ILE A 5 -10.10 6.21 -12.49
CA ILE A 5 -8.78 6.44 -13.12
C ILE A 5 -8.41 5.29 -14.08
N THR A 6 -8.93 4.08 -13.86
CA THR A 6 -8.51 2.86 -14.57
C THR A 6 -9.45 2.37 -15.64
N ASP A 7 -10.73 2.70 -15.57
CA ASP A 7 -11.73 2.12 -16.44
C ASP A 7 -11.73 2.85 -17.79
N ASP A 8 -11.62 2.09 -18.87
CA ASP A 8 -11.62 2.62 -20.25
C ASP A 8 -12.99 3.17 -20.65
N VAL A 9 -14.05 2.77 -19.95
CA VAL A 9 -15.42 3.24 -20.13
C VAL A 9 -15.93 3.77 -18.80
N GLN A 10 -16.42 5.01 -18.82
CA GLN A 10 -17.10 5.63 -17.70
C GLN A 10 -18.58 5.79 -18.02
N SER A 11 -19.40 5.68 -16.98
CA SER A 11 -20.80 6.11 -17.05
C SER A 11 -20.96 7.44 -16.33
N SER A 12 -21.76 8.33 -16.91
CA SER A 12 -22.16 9.56 -16.24
C SER A 12 -23.66 9.73 -16.36
N ARG A 13 -24.25 10.25 -15.29
CA ARG A 13 -25.67 10.59 -15.27
C ARG A 13 -25.80 12.05 -14.89
N LYS A 14 -26.14 12.89 -15.87
CA LYS A 14 -26.52 14.28 -15.60
C LYS A 14 -27.87 14.28 -14.86
N LEU A 15 -28.09 15.32 -14.06
CA LEU A 15 -29.36 15.49 -13.38
C LEU A 15 -30.50 15.49 -14.41
N TYR A 16 -31.53 14.68 -14.18
CA TYR A 16 -32.69 14.47 -15.07
C TYR A 16 -32.40 13.84 -16.43
N HIS A 17 -31.25 13.19 -16.62
CA HIS A 17 -30.92 12.46 -17.85
C HIS A 17 -30.77 10.96 -17.56
N GLU A 18 -30.90 10.15 -18.61
CA GLU A 18 -30.52 8.74 -18.58
C GLU A 18 -29.00 8.60 -18.44
N GLU A 19 -28.57 7.43 -17.99
CA GLU A 19 -27.15 7.13 -17.82
C GLU A 19 -26.49 6.89 -19.18
N GLU A 20 -25.41 7.61 -19.45
CA GLU A 20 -24.67 7.52 -20.71
C GLU A 20 -23.27 6.94 -20.48
N ASN A 21 -22.91 5.92 -21.27
CA ASN A 21 -21.58 5.33 -21.29
C ASN A 21 -20.71 6.02 -22.34
N HIS A 22 -19.47 6.34 -21.98
CA HIS A 22 -18.51 7.02 -22.84
C HIS A 22 -17.08 6.53 -22.57
N SER A 23 -16.23 6.63 -23.58
CA SER A 23 -14.80 6.35 -23.42
C SER A 23 -14.17 7.33 -22.44
N SER A 24 -13.37 6.82 -21.51
CA SER A 24 -12.67 7.62 -20.52
C SER A 24 -11.45 8.30 -21.13
N ILE A 25 -11.49 9.63 -21.22
CA ILE A 25 -10.32 10.49 -21.58
C ILE A 25 -9.91 11.38 -20.41
N THR A 26 -10.45 11.11 -19.23
CA THR A 26 -10.38 12.01 -18.07
C THR A 26 -9.05 11.84 -17.33
N GLU A 27 -8.30 12.92 -17.21
CA GLU A 27 -7.14 13.01 -16.30
C GLU A 27 -7.53 13.77 -15.03
N TYR A 28 -7.00 13.34 -13.88
CA TYR A 28 -7.35 13.89 -12.58
C TYR A 28 -6.16 14.61 -11.95
N ILE A 29 -6.38 15.86 -11.53
CA ILE A 29 -5.45 16.62 -10.68
C ILE A 29 -6.15 16.83 -9.34
N GLY A 30 -5.59 16.21 -8.29
CA GLY A 30 -6.09 16.36 -6.92
C GLY A 30 -5.18 17.28 -6.10
N ALA A 31 -5.78 18.19 -5.34
CA ALA A 31 -5.09 19.01 -4.35
C ALA A 31 -5.71 18.77 -2.98
N SER A 32 -4.89 18.58 -1.96
CA SER A 32 -5.36 18.37 -0.59
C SER A 32 -4.31 18.80 0.41
N ASN A 33 -4.77 19.40 1.50
CA ASN A 33 -3.94 19.69 2.68
C ASN A 33 -3.81 18.46 3.61
N ASN A 34 -4.54 17.39 3.30
CA ASN A 34 -4.55 16.13 4.02
C ASN A 34 -3.99 15.00 3.14
N LEU A 35 -3.47 13.97 3.79
CA LEU A 35 -3.01 12.75 3.13
C LEU A 35 -4.19 12.09 2.38
N ILE A 36 -4.15 12.05 1.05
CA ILE A 36 -5.16 11.33 0.23
C ILE A 36 -4.66 9.90 0.00
N GLY A 37 -5.57 8.92 0.08
CA GLY A 37 -5.27 7.53 -0.27
C GLY A 37 -4.78 7.41 -1.71
N VAL A 38 -3.61 6.78 -1.88
CA VAL A 38 -2.95 6.62 -3.18
C VAL A 38 -3.58 5.47 -3.95
N VAL A 39 -3.82 5.69 -5.25
CA VAL A 39 -4.08 4.61 -6.20
C VAL A 39 -2.74 4.19 -6.77
N GLU A 40 -2.23 3.05 -6.32
CA GLU A 40 -0.97 2.43 -6.79
C GLU A 40 -0.85 2.48 -8.31
N ASP A 41 0.37 2.77 -8.78
CA ASP A 41 0.78 2.74 -10.19
C ASP A 41 -0.07 3.60 -11.15
N LYS A 42 -0.79 4.61 -10.66
CA LYS A 42 -1.57 5.54 -11.50
C LYS A 42 -1.58 7.00 -11.03
N MET A 43 -0.88 7.32 -9.94
CA MET A 43 -0.79 8.67 -9.38
C MET A 43 0.65 9.13 -9.26
N THR A 44 0.93 10.37 -9.66
CA THR A 44 2.17 11.08 -9.34
C THR A 44 1.86 12.08 -8.22
N ILE A 45 2.62 12.03 -7.13
CA ILE A 45 2.39 12.89 -5.95
C ILE A 45 3.51 13.91 -5.87
N PHE A 46 3.15 15.19 -5.93
CA PHE A 46 4.04 16.30 -5.64
C PHE A 46 3.72 16.84 -4.26
N ASP A 47 4.64 16.65 -3.31
CA ASP A 47 4.59 17.32 -2.02
C ASP A 47 5.28 18.68 -2.17
N VAL A 48 4.56 19.75 -1.90
CA VAL A 48 5.13 21.09 -1.91
C VAL A 48 5.92 21.23 -0.62
N ASN A 49 7.25 21.37 -0.75
CA ASN A 49 8.17 21.42 0.38
C ASN A 49 7.64 22.37 1.48
N PRO A 50 7.50 21.92 2.74
CA PRO A 50 7.06 22.77 3.85
C PRO A 50 7.92 24.04 4.02
N ALA A 51 9.20 24.00 3.64
CA ALA A 51 10.08 25.18 3.65
C ALA A 51 9.64 26.28 2.65
N GLU A 52 8.93 25.90 1.59
CA GLU A 52 8.36 26.81 0.58
C GLU A 52 6.93 27.23 0.91
N GLN A 53 6.31 26.68 1.96
CA GLN A 53 4.97 27.07 2.43
C GLN A 53 4.92 28.55 2.87
N HIS A 54 6.08 29.12 3.21
CA HIS A 54 6.27 30.53 3.57
C HIS A 54 6.71 31.42 2.41
N ASN A 55 7.01 30.85 1.23
CA ASN A 55 7.07 31.65 0.01
C ASN A 55 5.64 32.11 -0.24
N LYS A 56 5.30 33.26 0.32
CA LYS A 56 4.15 34.06 -0.10
C LYS A 56 4.43 34.49 -1.53
N VAL A 57 4.26 33.57 -2.48
CA VAL A 57 3.92 33.94 -3.83
C VAL A 57 2.70 34.82 -3.65
N TYR A 58 2.83 36.11 -3.95
CA TYR A 58 1.68 37.00 -3.93
C TYR A 58 0.72 36.47 -4.99
N TYR A 59 -0.23 35.62 -4.58
CA TYR A 59 -1.19 35.00 -5.49
C TYR A 59 -1.93 36.08 -6.29
N GLY A 60 -2.10 37.28 -5.72
CA GLY A 60 -2.61 38.46 -6.44
C GLY A 60 -1.76 38.88 -7.64
N GLU A 61 -0.43 38.90 -7.52
CA GLU A 61 0.47 39.20 -8.63
C GLU A 61 0.48 38.08 -9.67
N LEU A 62 0.48 36.81 -9.25
CA LEU A 62 0.39 35.67 -10.17
C LEU A 62 -0.94 35.67 -10.96
N ILE A 63 -2.06 35.94 -10.27
CA ILE A 63 -3.39 36.04 -10.89
C ILE A 63 -3.44 37.18 -11.89
N ASN A 64 -2.91 38.36 -11.53
CA ASN A 64 -3.01 39.52 -12.41
C ASN A 64 -1.97 39.50 -13.54
N SER A 65 -0.74 39.01 -13.29
CA SER A 65 0.35 39.02 -14.27
C SER A 65 0.33 37.83 -15.21
N VAL A 66 -0.15 36.66 -14.77
CA VAL A 66 -0.22 35.44 -15.58
C VAL A 66 -1.66 35.12 -15.95
N PHE A 67 -2.53 34.78 -14.98
CA PHE A 67 -3.85 34.20 -15.31
C PHE A 67 -4.81 35.15 -16.03
N LYS A 68 -4.81 36.45 -15.68
CA LYS A 68 -5.63 37.46 -16.36
C LYS A 68 -4.96 38.03 -17.61
N ASN A 69 -3.67 37.79 -17.79
CA ASN A 69 -2.92 38.29 -18.93
C ASN A 69 -2.94 37.24 -20.05
N ARG A 70 -3.75 37.49 -21.08
CA ARG A 70 -3.87 36.59 -22.24
C ARG A 70 -2.52 36.25 -22.88
N HIS A 71 -1.62 37.23 -23.01
CA HIS A 71 -0.31 37.02 -23.63
C HIS A 71 0.56 36.04 -22.85
N GLU A 72 0.57 36.15 -21.52
CA GLU A 72 1.34 35.23 -20.67
C GLU A 72 0.68 33.84 -20.61
N MET A 73 -0.65 33.76 -20.65
CA MET A 73 -1.36 32.49 -20.80
C MET A 73 -1.06 31.81 -22.15
N ASP A 74 -0.97 32.58 -23.24
CA ASP A 74 -0.63 32.04 -24.56
C ASP A 74 0.81 31.51 -24.60
N LYS A 75 1.75 32.17 -23.91
CA LYS A 75 3.12 31.65 -23.73
C LYS A 75 3.13 30.35 -22.92
N LEU A 76 2.41 30.30 -21.80
CA LEU A 76 2.29 29.10 -20.98
C LEU A 76 1.71 27.94 -21.80
N MET A 77 0.65 28.20 -22.56
CA MET A 77 0.02 27.19 -23.43
C MET A 77 0.99 26.71 -24.52
N THR A 78 1.78 27.61 -25.11
CA THR A 78 2.79 27.27 -26.12
C THR A 78 3.89 26.40 -25.53
N TYR A 79 4.34 26.71 -24.31
CA TYR A 79 5.28 25.89 -23.57
C TYR A 79 4.72 24.49 -23.30
N LEU A 80 3.49 24.38 -22.79
CA LEU A 80 2.84 23.10 -22.48
C LEU A 80 2.63 22.22 -23.72
N LYS A 81 2.34 22.81 -24.89
CA LYS A 81 2.19 22.07 -26.15
C LYS A 81 3.42 21.25 -26.53
N GLN A 82 4.61 21.66 -26.11
CA GLN A 82 5.85 20.92 -26.37
C GLN A 82 5.91 19.59 -25.62
N PHE A 83 5.11 19.45 -24.56
CA PHE A 83 5.03 18.25 -23.70
C PHE A 83 3.73 17.46 -23.92
N ALA A 84 2.87 17.87 -24.86
CA ALA A 84 1.57 17.25 -25.11
C ALA A 84 1.65 15.88 -25.81
N THR A 85 2.84 15.46 -26.25
CA THR A 85 3.05 14.09 -26.73
C THR A 85 2.92 13.11 -25.56
N PRO A 86 2.04 12.09 -25.65
CA PRO A 86 1.89 11.09 -24.60
C PRO A 86 3.19 10.33 -24.44
N GLN A 87 3.97 10.67 -23.41
CA GLN A 87 5.08 9.85 -23.00
C GLN A 87 4.53 8.60 -22.30
N PRO A 88 5.21 7.44 -22.40
CA PRO A 88 4.87 6.29 -21.57
C PRO A 88 4.82 6.74 -20.12
N LYS A 89 3.73 6.41 -19.41
CA LYS A 89 3.47 6.83 -18.02
C LYS A 89 4.67 6.43 -17.14
N SER A 90 5.60 7.36 -16.94
CA SER A 90 6.72 7.17 -16.02
C SER A 90 6.24 7.54 -14.62
N PHE A 91 6.05 6.53 -13.79
CA PHE A 91 5.65 6.74 -12.40
C PHE A 91 6.85 7.30 -11.63
N PHE A 92 6.80 8.59 -11.31
CA PHE A 92 7.75 9.17 -10.37
C PHE A 92 7.31 8.81 -8.96
N ARG A 93 7.95 7.78 -8.40
CA ARG A 93 7.84 7.44 -6.98
C ARG A 93 8.62 8.49 -6.19
N THR A 94 7.92 9.29 -5.41
CA THR A 94 8.54 10.26 -4.49
C THR A 94 8.84 9.60 -3.15
N SER A 95 9.74 10.16 -2.35
CA SER A 95 10.00 9.67 -0.97
C SER A 95 8.74 9.62 -0.10
N PHE A 96 7.72 10.41 -0.45
CA PHE A 96 6.40 10.36 0.16
C PHE A 96 5.62 9.08 -0.21
N TYR A 97 5.73 8.61 -1.45
CA TYR A 97 5.25 7.29 -1.87
C TYR A 97 5.91 6.19 -1.02
N ASP A 98 7.23 6.26 -0.83
CA ASP A 98 7.98 5.31 0.01
C ASP A 98 7.61 5.44 1.51
N SER A 99 7.25 6.64 1.97
CA SER A 99 6.74 6.88 3.33
C SER A 99 5.32 6.31 3.53
N MET A 100 4.53 6.25 2.46
CA MET A 100 3.20 5.65 2.48
C MET A 100 3.26 4.14 2.41
N THR A 101 4.17 3.55 1.62
CA THR A 101 4.40 2.10 1.59
C THR A 101 4.96 1.59 2.92
N THR A 102 5.86 2.34 3.56
CA THR A 102 6.33 2.02 4.93
C THR A 102 5.24 2.15 6.00
N THR A 103 4.16 2.92 5.73
CA THR A 103 2.99 3.00 6.61
C THR A 103 1.88 1.99 6.21
N SER A 104 1.88 1.48 4.98
CA SER A 104 0.86 0.58 4.46
C SER A 104 1.35 -0.86 4.34
N ASN A 105 1.03 -1.68 5.35
CA ASN A 105 0.81 -3.15 5.24
C ASN A 105 1.89 -4.08 4.60
N GLU A 106 2.92 -3.63 3.90
CA GLU A 106 3.71 -4.46 2.97
C GLU A 106 4.60 -5.49 3.68
N GLY A 107 5.43 -5.08 4.64
CA GLY A 107 6.38 -6.00 5.31
C GLY A 107 5.68 -7.22 5.93
N ILE A 108 4.63 -7.01 6.72
CA ILE A 108 3.89 -8.13 7.36
C ILE A 108 3.07 -8.95 6.34
N VAL A 109 2.58 -8.34 5.25
CA VAL A 109 1.87 -9.07 4.18
C VAL A 109 2.84 -9.94 3.39
N ASN A 110 4.00 -9.40 3.01
CA ASN A 110 5.08 -10.10 2.31
C ASN A 110 5.61 -11.25 3.17
N TYR A 111 5.81 -11.01 4.46
CA TYR A 111 6.13 -12.05 5.42
C TYR A 111 5.07 -13.16 5.48
N VAL A 112 3.77 -12.83 5.53
CA VAL A 112 2.70 -13.85 5.50
C VAL A 112 2.72 -14.65 4.19
N ASN A 113 3.01 -14.02 3.06
CA ASN A 113 3.12 -14.70 1.77
C ASN A 113 4.34 -15.65 1.72
N GLU A 114 5.46 -15.25 2.31
CA GLU A 114 6.64 -16.11 2.52
C GLU A 114 6.30 -17.33 3.38
N LEU A 115 5.57 -17.13 4.49
CA LEU A 115 5.11 -18.23 5.36
C LEU A 115 4.24 -19.23 4.60
N LYS A 116 3.35 -18.76 3.71
CA LYS A 116 2.53 -19.64 2.85
C LYS A 116 3.37 -20.43 1.85
N LYS A 117 4.38 -19.79 1.25
CA LYS A 117 5.24 -20.42 0.23
C LYS A 117 6.15 -21.48 0.84
N LYS A 118 6.81 -21.15 1.94
CA LYS A 118 7.80 -22.02 2.59
C LYS A 118 7.16 -23.08 3.48
N GLY A 119 5.97 -22.78 4.01
CA GLY A 119 5.32 -23.57 5.04
C GLY A 119 5.88 -23.22 6.42
N VAL A 120 4.98 -23.07 7.39
CA VAL A 120 5.34 -22.73 8.78
C VAL A 120 6.12 -23.89 9.42
N ASP A 121 5.79 -25.13 9.06
CA ASP A 121 6.44 -26.32 9.61
C ASP A 121 7.93 -26.43 9.24
N ALA A 122 8.33 -25.88 8.08
CA ALA A 122 9.72 -25.88 7.64
C ALA A 122 10.58 -24.80 8.30
N LEU A 123 9.95 -23.76 8.85
CA LEU A 123 10.63 -22.57 9.37
C LEU A 123 10.79 -22.57 10.89
N TYR A 124 10.02 -23.39 11.61
CA TYR A 124 10.01 -23.38 13.08
C TYR A 124 10.06 -24.79 13.66
N PRO A 125 10.63 -24.96 14.87
CA PRO A 125 10.28 -26.05 15.75
C PRO A 125 8.82 -25.88 16.15
N SER A 126 7.93 -26.36 15.31
CA SER A 126 6.50 -26.18 15.41
C SER A 126 5.86 -27.45 15.98
N LYS A 127 4.78 -27.28 16.75
CA LYS A 127 4.00 -28.41 17.26
C LYS A 127 2.69 -28.44 16.52
N ARG A 128 2.44 -29.51 15.77
CA ARG A 128 1.12 -29.76 15.19
C ARG A 128 0.16 -30.09 16.33
N ILE A 129 -0.91 -29.33 16.44
CA ILE A 129 -1.97 -29.55 17.43
C ILE A 129 -3.21 -30.01 16.67
N GLU A 130 -3.74 -31.16 17.10
CA GLU A 130 -4.93 -31.77 16.52
C GLU A 130 -6.08 -30.76 16.50
N ASN A 131 -6.75 -30.61 15.36
CA ASN A 131 -7.85 -29.65 15.10
C ASN A 131 -7.51 -28.15 15.22
N GLU A 132 -6.30 -27.77 15.65
CA GLU A 132 -5.88 -26.36 15.79
C GLU A 132 -4.79 -25.92 14.80
N GLY A 133 -4.15 -26.89 14.13
CA GLY A 133 -3.11 -26.63 13.14
C GLY A 133 -1.72 -26.51 13.76
N THR A 134 -0.81 -25.84 13.06
CA THR A 134 0.58 -25.67 13.47
C THR A 134 0.70 -24.53 14.46
N ARG A 135 1.23 -24.81 15.66
CA ARG A 135 1.47 -23.81 16.71
C ARG A 135 2.91 -23.31 16.68
N VAL A 136 3.07 -21.98 16.72
CA VAL A 136 4.36 -21.28 16.91
C VAL A 136 4.25 -20.30 18.09
N LYS A 137 5.24 -20.30 18.99
CA LYS A 137 5.27 -19.36 20.13
C LYS A 137 5.39 -17.92 19.66
N ARG A 138 4.73 -16.98 20.37
CA ARG A 138 4.72 -15.55 20.01
C ARG A 138 6.11 -14.99 19.78
N ASP A 139 6.99 -15.16 20.76
CA ASP A 139 8.33 -14.53 20.72
C ASP A 139 9.24 -15.20 19.68
N THR A 140 9.05 -16.51 19.42
CA THR A 140 9.74 -17.22 18.33
C THR A 140 9.34 -16.65 16.97
N LEU A 141 8.05 -16.50 16.72
CA LEU A 141 7.56 -15.97 15.44
C LEU A 141 7.95 -14.50 15.26
N TYR A 142 7.85 -13.69 16.32
CA TYR A 142 8.22 -12.28 16.25
C TYR A 142 9.71 -12.07 16.00
N LYS A 143 10.59 -12.86 16.64
CA LYS A 143 12.03 -12.78 16.39
C LYS A 143 12.37 -13.13 14.93
N ASN A 144 11.70 -14.15 14.37
CA ASN A 144 11.88 -14.48 12.97
C ASN A 144 11.39 -13.38 12.03
N TYR A 145 10.26 -12.74 12.34
CA TYR A 145 9.79 -11.57 11.60
C TYR A 145 10.80 -10.42 11.64
N GLN A 146 11.44 -10.17 12.79
CA GLN A 146 12.48 -9.15 12.89
C GLN A 146 13.68 -9.46 12.00
N THR A 147 14.16 -10.72 12.00
CA THR A 147 15.26 -11.15 11.12
C THR A 147 14.86 -11.05 9.65
N TRP A 148 13.64 -11.47 9.29
CA TRP A 148 13.14 -11.34 7.93
C TRP A 148 13.08 -9.88 7.49
N CYS A 149 12.65 -8.96 8.38
CA CYS A 149 12.65 -7.53 8.08
C CYS A 149 14.07 -7.00 7.83
N GLU A 150 15.05 -7.39 8.65
CA GLU A 150 16.45 -7.01 8.47
C GLU A 150 17.01 -7.49 7.12
N GLU A 151 16.71 -8.74 6.73
CA GLU A 151 17.11 -9.31 5.44
C GLU A 151 16.43 -8.65 4.24
N ALA A 152 15.17 -8.24 4.40
CA ALA A 152 14.37 -7.60 3.35
C ALA A 152 14.59 -6.08 3.24
N GLY A 153 15.38 -5.47 4.14
CA GLY A 153 15.53 -4.02 4.21
C GLY A 153 14.30 -3.29 4.76
N GLU A 154 13.44 -4.01 5.47
CA GLU A 154 12.18 -3.54 6.06
C GLU A 154 12.36 -3.16 7.54
N THR A 155 11.49 -2.29 8.06
CA THR A 155 11.48 -1.97 9.50
C THR A 155 10.44 -2.83 10.23
N PRO A 156 10.82 -3.60 11.27
CA PRO A 156 9.86 -4.44 11.97
C PRO A 156 8.84 -3.61 12.77
N ASP A 157 7.56 -3.97 12.61
CA ASP A 157 6.47 -3.50 13.47
C ASP A 157 6.77 -3.80 14.95
N LYS A 158 6.31 -2.94 15.87
CA LYS A 158 6.34 -3.25 17.32
C LYS A 158 5.60 -4.57 17.60
N ARG A 159 6.11 -5.37 18.55
CA ARG A 159 5.55 -6.68 18.92
C ARG A 159 4.04 -6.70 19.15
N SER A 160 3.49 -5.70 19.86
CA SER A 160 2.04 -5.59 20.10
C SER A 160 1.27 -5.45 18.80
N LYS A 161 1.73 -4.57 17.91
CA LYS A 161 1.14 -4.31 16.60
C LYS A 161 1.26 -5.54 15.67
N PHE A 162 2.39 -6.23 15.70
CA PHE A 162 2.57 -7.51 14.99
C PHE A 162 1.52 -8.56 15.42
N CYS A 163 1.35 -8.75 16.74
CA CYS A 163 0.38 -9.72 17.28
C CYS A 163 -1.07 -9.38 16.93
N GLU A 164 -1.40 -8.09 16.86
CA GLU A 164 -2.72 -7.63 16.50
C GLU A 164 -3.00 -7.78 14.99
N ARG A 165 -2.01 -7.49 14.15
CA ARG A 165 -2.18 -7.43 12.70
C ARG A 165 -2.12 -8.79 12.02
N LEU A 166 -1.20 -9.66 12.41
CA LEU A 166 -0.97 -10.94 11.71
C LEU A 166 -2.26 -11.78 11.55
N PRO A 167 -3.12 -11.95 12.58
CA PRO A 167 -4.37 -12.69 12.46
C PRO A 167 -5.43 -11.99 11.59
N LYS A 168 -5.37 -10.65 11.49
CA LYS A 168 -6.30 -9.86 10.66
C LYS A 168 -6.01 -10.01 9.17
N LEU A 169 -4.77 -10.33 8.79
CA LEU A 169 -4.34 -10.50 7.40
C LEU A 169 -4.79 -11.84 6.81
N ASN A 170 -4.97 -12.86 7.65
CA ASN A 170 -5.39 -14.17 7.18
C ASN A 170 -6.22 -14.89 8.25
N ARG A 171 -7.46 -15.26 7.89
CA ARG A 171 -8.42 -15.97 8.76
C ARG A 171 -7.90 -17.33 9.27
N ASN A 172 -6.92 -17.92 8.59
CA ASN A 172 -6.31 -19.19 8.99
C ASN A 172 -5.21 -19.00 10.06
N ILE A 173 -4.93 -17.77 10.48
CA ILE A 173 -4.00 -17.46 11.56
C ILE A 173 -4.83 -17.01 12.78
N THR A 174 -4.63 -17.66 13.92
CA THR A 174 -5.25 -17.26 15.19
C THR A 174 -4.18 -16.96 16.23
N PHE A 175 -4.30 -15.84 16.93
CA PHE A 175 -3.44 -15.51 18.07
C PHE A 175 -4.22 -15.71 19.37
N LYS A 176 -3.76 -16.63 20.23
CA LYS A 176 -4.43 -16.95 21.50
C LYS A 176 -3.47 -17.43 22.57
N ARG A 177 -3.93 -17.43 23.83
CA ARG A 177 -3.22 -18.10 24.94
C ARG A 177 -3.33 -19.61 24.80
N PHE A 178 -2.31 -20.32 25.25
CA PHE A 178 -2.30 -21.78 25.36
C PHE A 178 -1.54 -22.23 26.61
N LYS A 179 -1.77 -23.49 27.01
CA LYS A 179 -1.01 -24.15 28.08
C LYS A 179 -0.01 -25.12 27.48
N ASP A 180 1.22 -25.09 27.97
CA ASP A 180 2.26 -26.05 27.59
C ASP A 180 3.13 -26.35 28.81
N GLY A 181 3.16 -27.60 29.22
CA GLY A 181 3.89 -28.02 30.43
C GLY A 181 3.48 -27.29 31.72
N GLY A 182 2.21 -26.85 31.84
CA GLY A 182 1.72 -26.12 33.01
C GLY A 182 1.94 -24.59 32.98
N VAL A 183 2.63 -24.06 31.97
CA VAL A 183 2.84 -22.62 31.78
C VAL A 183 1.80 -22.06 30.81
N ASN A 184 1.21 -20.91 31.16
CA ASN A 184 0.36 -20.14 30.24
C ASN A 184 1.22 -19.25 29.35
N ASP A 185 1.17 -19.48 28.04
CA ASP A 185 1.94 -18.72 27.04
C ASP A 185 1.02 -18.24 25.90
N TYR A 186 1.53 -17.41 24.99
CA TYR A 186 0.82 -16.94 23.80
C TYR A 186 1.46 -17.47 22.53
N GLY A 187 0.62 -17.81 21.55
CA GLY A 187 1.08 -18.39 20.29
C GLY A 187 0.17 -18.06 19.12
N PHE A 188 0.74 -18.24 17.94
CA PHE A 188 0.03 -18.21 16.68
C PHE A 188 -0.25 -19.64 16.24
N PHE A 189 -1.48 -19.84 15.76
CA PHE A 189 -2.00 -21.10 15.27
C PHE A 189 -2.29 -20.94 13.79
N PHE A 190 -1.62 -21.72 12.96
CA PHE A 190 -1.72 -21.70 11.50
C PHE A 190 -2.50 -22.92 11.05
N LYS A 191 -3.66 -22.70 10.44
CA LYS A 191 -4.48 -23.73 9.80
C LYS A 191 -4.11 -23.87 8.32
N ASP A 192 -4.96 -24.53 7.55
CA ASP A 192 -4.82 -24.82 6.11
C ASP A 192 -4.13 -23.70 5.30
N GLY A 193 -3.28 -24.09 4.35
CA GLY A 193 -2.58 -23.17 3.44
C GLY A 193 -1.24 -22.64 3.96
N PHE A 194 -0.72 -23.19 5.06
CA PHE A 194 0.62 -22.91 5.60
C PHE A 194 1.48 -24.17 5.73
N GLU A 195 1.11 -25.23 5.02
CA GLU A 195 1.84 -26.49 4.98
C GLU A 195 3.04 -26.38 4.03
N SER A 196 4.14 -27.06 4.36
CA SER A 196 5.30 -27.09 3.46
C SER A 196 4.91 -27.79 2.15
N PRO A 197 5.32 -27.29 0.97
CA PRO A 197 5.02 -27.95 -0.29
C PRO A 197 5.55 -29.39 -0.24
N LYS A 198 4.66 -30.38 -0.45
CA LYS A 198 5.05 -31.78 -0.54
C LYS A 198 6.07 -31.90 -1.66
N LYS A 199 7.32 -32.28 -1.33
CA LYS A 199 8.28 -32.68 -2.35
C LYS A 199 7.63 -33.84 -3.11
N ASN A 200 7.27 -33.62 -4.37
CA ASN A 200 6.95 -34.71 -5.27
C ASN A 200 8.23 -35.52 -5.43
N ILE A 201 8.34 -36.59 -4.64
CA ILE A 201 9.30 -37.65 -4.88
C ILE A 201 8.79 -38.34 -6.14
N LYS A 202 9.40 -38.02 -7.28
CA LYS A 202 9.36 -38.88 -8.47
C LYS A 202 10.43 -39.95 -8.32
#